data_AF-A0A7X7UG81-F1
#
_entry.id   AF-A0A7X7UG81-F1
#
_cell.length_a   1.000
_cell.length_b   1.000
_cell.length_c   1.000
_cell.angle_alpha   90.00
_cell.angle_beta   90.00
_cell.angle_gamma   90.00
#
_symmetry.space_group_name_H-M   'P 1'
#
loop_
_entity.id
_entity.type
_entity.pdbx_description
1 polymer ?
#
loop_
_entity_poly.entity_id
_entity_poly.type
_entity_poly.pdbx_seq_one_letter_code
_entity_poly.pdbx_strand_id
1 'polypeptide(L)'
;MHVAKLLFGFFKARKTGILAFNDGFDDLIVYLFKGCPVLYVRGLYDQDDFAQYLSRFGLIAAEELEKFRKKAEQEKTTALRLLLNQRVVDEAMVRRLAERYYEVNLLGLFSWRRGEYRFYEKSGLPGFEGEADPLRTLRRIIDGIRQRYHAGMIETRLEKRAQTPLKIQADPPIPLDELLLTDDERQIAAWIGEGATLAEIIEKSALKPNDARALVFALLTLESAKFESKGKTRRIQAEMPAPAGSILNRLFRQAEASVERIQRQVQSEEATKRQLIKDLGAERVDLQEIFPDEGPESPAPPADDATAELRRRLQQKIQELQNTVAALETVAAGKKLTAPEEKPLTKKEQSLADLLNASIDAAETTRQPRATIVTREEAEPEEFAPLESAPDAVTGGAENSAAERPLSSAPFEESEAAESPAAEEWSTAEEPPAAEEWSSAEEPPAADEWSTAEEPPAEAESVAPAVADEPAFADLPDLPEPEAEAAPEFSENDPPVQLFQMAVALLDQEEWERAYRALTIALEHGYDTPEATVYQGWAFYNAFPNEPDRFIQAATLVQEGIDQNPAKATGYVVLGKMYFAERDRSMAELYFVKALEVDHDCREAKEYIRRIYQER
;
A
#
# COMPACT_ATOMS: atom_id res chain seq x y z
N MET A 1 -0.31 -5.89 -4.62
CA MET A 1 0.30 -5.09 -5.71
C MET A 1 1.74 -4.74 -5.32
N HIS A 2 2.68 -4.52 -6.24
CA HIS A 2 4.05 -4.06 -5.89
C HIS A 2 4.32 -2.71 -6.55
N VAL A 3 3.86 -1.64 -5.91
CA VAL A 3 3.82 -0.29 -6.48
C VAL A 3 5.17 0.15 -7.04
N ALA A 4 6.26 -0.10 -6.32
CA ALA A 4 7.60 0.27 -6.78
C ALA A 4 7.97 -0.37 -8.13
N LYS A 5 7.61 -1.64 -8.34
CA LYS A 5 7.90 -2.38 -9.57
C LYS A 5 6.98 -1.93 -10.70
N LEU A 6 5.73 -1.58 -10.37
CA LEU A 6 4.76 -1.05 -11.32
C LEU A 6 5.22 0.32 -11.85
N LEU A 7 5.54 1.26 -10.95
CA LEU A 7 6.03 2.59 -11.32
C LEU A 7 7.33 2.50 -12.11
N PHE A 8 8.27 1.64 -11.70
CA PHE A 8 9.49 1.40 -12.44
C PHE A 8 9.23 0.80 -13.84
N GLY A 9 8.24 -0.07 -13.97
CA GLY A 9 7.80 -0.61 -15.26
C GLY A 9 7.29 0.47 -16.21
N PHE A 10 6.46 1.40 -15.71
CA PHE A 10 5.99 2.54 -16.49
C PHE A 10 7.12 3.51 -16.86
N PHE A 11 8.06 3.73 -15.93
CA PHE A 11 9.29 4.49 -16.16
C PHE A 11 10.08 3.92 -17.33
N LYS A 12 10.41 2.61 -17.29
CA LYS A 12 11.14 1.93 -18.37
C LYS A 12 10.41 1.99 -19.70
N ALA A 13 9.09 1.83 -19.69
CA ALA A 13 8.26 1.88 -20.88
C ALA A 13 8.00 3.31 -21.40
N ARG A 14 8.48 4.34 -20.69
CA ARG A 14 8.25 5.77 -20.99
C ARG A 14 6.78 6.10 -21.26
N LYS A 15 5.86 5.47 -20.52
CA LYS A 15 4.41 5.60 -20.75
C LYS A 15 3.89 6.95 -20.27
N THR A 16 3.10 7.62 -21.11
CA THR A 16 2.39 8.85 -20.76
C THR A 16 0.90 8.54 -20.58
N GLY A 17 0.30 9.00 -19.49
CA GLY A 17 -1.09 8.70 -19.20
C GLY A 17 -1.48 8.93 -17.75
N ILE A 18 -2.62 8.37 -17.38
CA ILE A 18 -3.22 8.48 -16.05
C ILE A 18 -3.22 7.09 -15.41
N LEU A 19 -2.60 6.96 -14.24
CA LEU A 19 -2.57 5.74 -13.45
C LEU A 19 -3.48 5.93 -12.24
N ALA A 20 -4.66 5.31 -12.28
CA ALA A 20 -5.60 5.29 -11.17
C ALA A 20 -5.35 4.05 -10.30
N PHE A 21 -5.20 4.24 -9.01
CA PHE A 21 -5.07 3.20 -7.99
C PHE A 21 -6.31 3.18 -7.12
N ASN A 22 -6.76 2.00 -6.72
CA ASN A 22 -7.84 1.79 -5.77
C ASN A 22 -7.46 0.64 -4.83
N ASP A 23 -7.48 0.83 -3.51
CA ASP A 23 -7.23 -0.24 -2.53
C ASP A 23 -8.51 -0.87 -1.95
N GLY A 24 -9.67 -0.41 -2.42
CA GLY A 24 -11.00 -0.73 -1.93
C GLY A 24 -11.63 0.37 -1.08
N PHE A 25 -10.81 1.27 -0.53
CA PHE A 25 -11.25 2.36 0.36
C PHE A 25 -10.87 3.72 -0.23
N ASP A 26 -9.63 3.86 -0.67
CA ASP A 26 -9.07 5.08 -1.19
C ASP A 26 -8.79 4.96 -2.69
N ASP A 27 -9.02 6.05 -3.41
CA ASP A 27 -8.63 6.24 -4.80
C ASP A 27 -7.45 7.21 -4.88
N LEU A 28 -6.41 6.86 -5.63
CA LEU A 28 -5.33 7.79 -5.94
C LEU A 28 -5.03 7.83 -7.43
N ILE A 29 -5.01 9.05 -7.98
CA ILE A 29 -4.69 9.28 -9.38
C ILE A 29 -3.27 9.83 -9.49
N VAL A 30 -2.42 9.10 -10.21
CA VAL A 30 -1.04 9.50 -10.52
C VAL A 30 -0.92 9.77 -12.01
N TYR A 31 -0.52 10.98 -12.37
CA TYR A 31 -0.25 11.35 -13.75
C TYR A 31 1.18 10.99 -14.10
N LEU A 32 1.36 10.32 -15.24
CA LEU A 32 2.65 9.90 -15.76
C LEU A 32 2.96 10.67 -17.03
N PHE A 33 4.13 11.29 -17.09
CA PHE A 33 4.68 11.86 -18.31
C PHE A 33 6.00 11.17 -18.63
N LYS A 34 6.08 10.48 -19.78
CA LYS A 34 7.24 9.66 -20.16
C LYS A 34 7.67 8.70 -19.05
N GLY A 35 6.70 8.11 -18.35
CA GLY A 35 6.90 7.15 -17.27
C GLY A 35 7.24 7.75 -15.91
N CYS A 36 7.32 9.08 -15.80
CA CYS A 36 7.66 9.79 -14.58
C CYS A 36 6.39 10.36 -13.92
N PRO A 37 6.17 10.14 -12.61
CA PRO A 37 5.10 10.78 -11.86
C PRO A 37 5.30 12.30 -11.78
N VAL A 38 4.33 13.06 -12.31
CA VAL A 38 4.39 14.53 -12.39
C VAL A 38 3.27 15.19 -11.59
N LEU A 39 3.55 16.38 -11.06
CA LEU A 39 2.54 17.24 -10.45
C LEU A 39 1.69 17.89 -11.56
N TYR A 40 0.48 17.39 -11.71
CA TYR A 40 -0.57 17.87 -12.59
C TYR A 40 -1.72 18.52 -11.80
N VAL A 41 -1.62 19.83 -11.62
CA VAL A 41 -2.49 20.66 -10.72
C VAL A 41 -3.99 20.53 -11.00
N ARG A 42 -4.41 20.11 -12.21
CA ARG A 42 -5.83 20.07 -12.59
C ARG A 42 -6.61 18.84 -12.12
N GLY A 43 -6.01 17.84 -11.49
CA GLY A 43 -6.77 16.66 -11.05
C GLY A 43 -6.05 15.68 -10.13
N LEU A 44 -4.99 16.12 -9.44
CA LEU A 44 -4.14 15.23 -8.67
C LEU A 44 -4.61 14.94 -7.25
N TYR A 45 -5.51 15.77 -6.77
CA TYR A 45 -6.04 15.68 -5.45
C TYR A 45 -7.44 16.26 -5.47
N ASP A 46 -8.27 15.71 -4.60
CA ASP A 46 -9.48 16.40 -4.23
C ASP A 46 -9.08 17.80 -3.74
N GLN A 47 -9.59 18.83 -4.41
CA GLN A 47 -9.20 20.20 -4.10
C GLN A 47 -9.65 20.58 -2.69
N ASP A 48 -10.68 19.93 -2.16
CA ASP A 48 -11.15 20.11 -0.80
C ASP A 48 -10.27 19.37 0.20
N ASP A 49 -9.70 18.21 -0.14
CA ASP A 49 -8.68 17.54 0.71
C ASP A 49 -7.40 18.36 0.79
N PHE A 50 -6.94 18.91 -0.34
CA PHE A 50 -5.78 19.79 -0.33
C PHE A 50 -6.06 21.09 0.41
N ALA A 51 -7.27 21.64 0.32
CA ALA A 51 -7.62 22.81 1.11
C ALA A 51 -7.67 22.50 2.63
N GLN A 52 -8.13 21.32 3.04
CA GLN A 52 -7.98 20.83 4.42
C GLN A 52 -6.52 20.69 4.83
N TYR A 53 -5.68 20.19 3.92
CA TYR A 53 -4.24 20.11 4.15
C TYR A 53 -3.64 21.50 4.42
N LEU A 54 -4.02 22.53 3.65
CA LEU A 54 -3.59 23.91 3.92
C LEU A 54 -4.04 24.40 5.31
N SER A 55 -5.24 24.03 5.74
CA SER A 55 -5.75 24.39 7.07
C SER A 55 -4.98 23.71 8.20
N ARG A 56 -4.64 22.42 8.05
CA ARG A 56 -3.80 21.69 9.02
C ARG A 56 -2.40 22.29 9.19
N PHE A 57 -1.87 22.93 8.15
CA PHE A 57 -0.60 23.66 8.21
C PHE A 57 -0.75 25.10 8.76
N GLY A 58 -1.94 25.49 9.21
CA GLY A 58 -2.19 26.80 9.82
C GLY A 58 -2.20 27.96 8.84
N LEU A 59 -2.32 27.68 7.54
CA LEU A 59 -2.32 28.73 6.51
C LEU A 59 -3.69 29.37 6.32
N ILE A 60 -4.73 28.63 6.68
CA ILE A 60 -6.12 29.06 6.59
C ILE A 60 -6.82 28.51 7.83
N ALA A 61 -7.51 29.37 8.58
CA ALA A 61 -8.30 28.89 9.71
C ALA A 61 -9.43 27.96 9.20
N ALA A 62 -9.76 26.91 9.95
CA ALA A 62 -10.80 25.96 9.55
C ALA A 62 -12.16 26.65 9.26
N GLU A 63 -12.50 27.68 10.04
CA GLU A 63 -13.69 28.51 9.83
C GLU A 63 -13.66 29.30 8.52
N GLU A 64 -12.48 29.82 8.14
CA GLU A 64 -12.32 30.54 6.88
C GLU A 64 -12.42 29.58 5.71
N LEU A 65 -11.79 28.41 5.79
CA LEU A 65 -11.90 27.37 4.78
C LEU A 65 -13.36 26.99 4.52
N GLU A 66 -14.16 26.85 5.58
CA GLU A 66 -15.59 26.53 5.46
C GLU A 66 -16.40 27.66 4.80
N LYS A 67 -16.07 28.93 5.09
CA LYS A 67 -16.65 30.09 4.38
C LYS A 67 -16.29 30.04 2.89
N PHE A 68 -15.05 29.72 2.57
CA PHE A 68 -14.58 29.57 1.18
C PHE A 68 -15.27 28.42 0.46
N ARG A 69 -15.53 27.29 1.12
CA ARG A 69 -16.29 26.16 0.57
C ARG A 69 -17.73 26.55 0.21
N LYS A 70 -18.45 27.18 1.14
CA LYS A 70 -19.82 27.66 0.90
C LYS A 70 -19.87 28.65 -0.27
N LYS A 71 -18.89 29.55 -0.35
CA LYS A 71 -18.76 30.50 -1.47
C LYS A 71 -18.40 29.79 -2.79
N ALA A 72 -17.53 28.79 -2.74
CA ALA A 72 -17.12 28.01 -3.90
C ALA A 72 -18.31 27.25 -4.50
N GLU A 73 -19.15 26.67 -3.65
CA GLU A 73 -20.40 26.01 -4.05
C GLU A 73 -21.37 26.97 -4.75
N GLN A 74 -21.57 28.17 -4.19
CA GLN A 74 -22.41 29.22 -4.79
C GLN A 74 -21.90 29.68 -6.16
N GLU A 75 -20.58 29.82 -6.31
CA GLU A 75 -19.93 30.27 -7.54
C GLU A 75 -19.60 29.13 -8.51
N LYS A 76 -19.95 27.87 -8.18
CA LYS A 76 -19.59 26.65 -8.95
C LYS A 76 -18.11 26.58 -9.29
N THR A 77 -17.27 26.90 -8.32
CA THR A 77 -15.81 26.86 -8.38
C THR A 77 -15.29 26.04 -7.20
N THR A 78 -13.98 25.98 -7.02
CA THR A 78 -13.34 25.26 -5.92
C THR A 78 -12.81 26.23 -4.86
N ALA A 79 -12.77 25.79 -3.59
CA ALA A 79 -12.30 26.61 -2.48
C ALA A 79 -10.86 27.10 -2.73
N LEU A 80 -9.98 26.22 -3.22
CA LEU A 80 -8.60 26.56 -3.58
C LEU A 80 -8.51 27.69 -4.62
N ARG A 81 -9.36 27.65 -5.65
CA ARG A 81 -9.38 28.68 -6.70
C ARG A 81 -9.83 30.03 -6.14
N LEU A 82 -10.80 30.05 -5.22
CA LEU A 82 -11.19 31.27 -4.54
C LEU A 82 -10.09 31.82 -3.64
N LEU A 83 -9.38 30.95 -2.92
CA LEU A 83 -8.26 31.31 -2.05
C LEU A 83 -7.13 31.98 -2.85
N LEU A 84 -6.79 31.42 -4.02
CA LEU A 84 -5.79 31.98 -4.94
C LEU A 84 -6.27 33.31 -5.55
N ASN A 85 -7.52 33.37 -6.03
CA ASN A 85 -8.07 34.58 -6.65
C ASN A 85 -8.13 35.76 -5.67
N GLN A 86 -8.45 35.49 -4.40
CA GLN A 86 -8.50 36.50 -3.34
C GLN A 86 -7.13 36.78 -2.72
N ARG A 87 -6.07 36.09 -3.18
CA ARG A 87 -4.70 36.20 -2.66
C ARG A 87 -4.59 35.96 -1.14
N VAL A 88 -5.47 35.11 -0.60
CA VAL A 88 -5.38 34.65 0.80
C VAL A 88 -4.15 33.79 0.99
N VAL A 89 -3.80 33.00 -0.04
CA VAL A 89 -2.57 32.22 -0.09
C VAL A 89 -1.77 32.61 -1.33
N ASP A 90 -0.46 32.73 -1.17
CA ASP A 90 0.47 32.98 -2.26
C ASP A 90 0.58 31.78 -3.22
N GLU A 91 0.63 32.04 -4.53
CA GLU A 91 0.66 30.97 -5.54
C GLU A 91 1.94 30.12 -5.45
N ALA A 92 3.10 30.74 -5.18
CA ALA A 92 4.35 30.01 -5.07
C ALA A 92 4.34 29.12 -3.81
N MET A 93 3.74 29.60 -2.72
CA MET A 93 3.52 28.81 -1.51
C MET A 93 2.57 27.63 -1.76
N VAL A 94 1.43 27.86 -2.41
CA VAL A 94 0.49 26.78 -2.80
C VAL A 94 1.18 25.74 -3.66
N ARG A 95 2.01 26.16 -4.62
CA ARG A 95 2.76 25.22 -5.47
C ARG A 95 3.71 24.34 -4.65
N ARG A 96 4.49 24.93 -3.74
CA ARG A 96 5.39 24.17 -2.84
C ARG A 96 4.64 23.16 -1.97
N LEU A 97 3.47 23.56 -1.45
CA LEU A 97 2.65 22.68 -0.62
C LEU A 97 1.96 21.60 -1.42
N ALA A 98 1.53 21.90 -2.65
CA ALA A 98 0.98 20.91 -3.56
C ALA A 98 2.03 19.86 -3.93
N GLU A 99 3.29 20.26 -4.15
CA GLU A 99 4.41 19.33 -4.34
C GLU A 99 4.61 18.43 -3.12
N ARG A 100 4.62 19.00 -1.91
CA ARG A 100 4.75 18.23 -0.67
C ARG A 100 3.57 17.30 -0.43
N TYR A 101 2.35 17.76 -0.63
CA TYR A 101 1.12 16.97 -0.51
C TYR A 101 1.13 15.80 -1.49
N TYR A 102 1.49 16.08 -2.75
CA TYR A 102 1.66 15.05 -3.76
C TYR A 102 2.71 14.02 -3.37
N GLU A 103 3.86 14.47 -2.88
CA GLU A 103 4.92 13.57 -2.43
C GLU A 103 4.46 12.68 -1.28
N VAL A 104 3.76 13.23 -0.28
CA VAL A 104 3.20 12.44 0.83
C VAL A 104 2.23 11.37 0.33
N ASN A 105 1.33 11.72 -0.59
CA ASN A 105 0.35 10.76 -1.13
C ASN A 105 0.98 9.73 -2.07
N LEU A 106 1.92 10.14 -2.92
CA LEU A 106 2.66 9.26 -3.81
C LEU A 106 3.50 8.25 -3.01
N LEU A 107 4.17 8.70 -1.95
CA LEU A 107 4.87 7.82 -1.02
C LEU A 107 3.87 6.94 -0.26
N GLY A 108 2.70 7.47 0.09
CA GLY A 108 1.58 6.72 0.70
C GLY A 108 1.23 5.45 -0.07
N LEU A 109 1.23 5.47 -1.40
CA LEU A 109 0.98 4.27 -2.22
C LEU A 109 1.92 3.09 -1.89
N PHE A 110 3.13 3.36 -1.39
CA PHE A 110 4.07 2.30 -1.09
C PHE A 110 3.66 1.50 0.16
N SER A 111 2.78 2.02 1.02
CA SER A 111 2.20 1.23 2.13
C SER A 111 1.10 0.27 1.67
N TRP A 112 0.55 0.45 0.46
CA TRP A 112 -0.56 -0.34 -0.04
C TRP A 112 -0.15 -1.80 -0.33
N ARG A 113 -0.75 -2.74 0.41
CA ARG A 113 -0.49 -4.18 0.26
C ARG A 113 -1.32 -4.83 -0.85
N ARG A 114 -2.58 -4.40 -0.94
CA ARG A 114 -3.58 -4.84 -1.91
C ARG A 114 -4.12 -3.62 -2.64
N GLY A 115 -4.81 -3.88 -3.74
CA GLY A 115 -5.35 -2.83 -4.59
C GLY A 115 -5.23 -3.19 -6.06
N GLU A 116 -6.07 -2.53 -6.83
CA GLU A 116 -6.14 -2.57 -8.27
C GLU A 116 -5.56 -1.29 -8.84
N TYR A 117 -5.12 -1.37 -10.09
CA TYR A 117 -4.74 -0.18 -10.84
C TYR A 117 -5.35 -0.22 -12.23
N ARG A 118 -5.66 0.95 -12.77
CA ARG A 118 -6.09 1.15 -14.15
C ARG A 118 -5.20 2.20 -14.79
N PHE A 119 -4.68 1.89 -15.97
CA PHE A 119 -3.85 2.81 -16.73
C PHE A 119 -4.58 3.27 -17.98
N TYR A 120 -4.72 4.59 -18.13
CA TYR A 120 -5.34 5.24 -19.27
C TYR A 120 -4.24 5.95 -20.05
N GLU A 121 -3.79 5.34 -21.15
CA GLU A 121 -2.76 5.91 -22.01
C GLU A 121 -3.27 7.20 -22.67
N LYS A 122 -2.42 8.23 -22.69
CA LYS A 122 -2.70 9.52 -23.32
C LYS A 122 -1.47 9.96 -24.12
N SER A 123 -1.69 10.54 -25.30
CA SER A 123 -0.62 11.10 -26.13
C SER A 123 0.10 12.27 -25.46
N GLY A 124 -0.57 12.95 -24.53
CA GLY A 124 -0.02 14.00 -23.69
C GLY A 124 -0.92 14.26 -22.48
N LEU A 125 -0.43 15.04 -21.53
CA LEU A 125 -1.20 15.49 -20.38
C LEU A 125 -1.72 16.91 -20.67
N PRO A 126 -3.03 17.14 -20.79
CA PRO A 126 -3.57 18.43 -21.25
C PRO A 126 -3.13 19.61 -20.37
N GLY A 127 -2.34 20.57 -20.84
CA GLY A 127 -1.89 21.69 -20.02
C GLY A 127 -0.79 21.35 -19.00
N PHE A 128 -0.11 20.21 -19.16
CA PHE A 128 1.20 19.99 -18.55
C PHE A 128 2.27 20.49 -19.53
N GLU A 129 2.92 21.61 -19.19
CA GLU A 129 4.01 22.21 -19.97
C GLU A 129 5.39 21.95 -19.34
N GLY A 130 5.44 21.22 -18.23
CA GLY A 130 6.66 20.95 -17.50
C GLY A 130 7.53 19.84 -18.12
N GLU A 131 8.78 19.79 -17.68
CA GLU A 131 9.63 18.62 -17.89
C GLU A 131 9.48 17.66 -16.72
N ALA A 132 9.42 16.36 -17.01
CA ALA A 132 9.49 15.36 -15.97
C ALA A 132 10.95 15.04 -15.67
N ASP A 133 11.30 15.03 -14.38
CA ASP A 133 12.64 14.70 -13.90
C ASP A 133 12.72 13.17 -13.66
N PRO A 134 13.48 12.43 -14.48
CA PRO A 134 13.65 10.98 -14.32
C PRO A 134 14.31 10.62 -12.99
N LEU A 135 15.28 11.42 -12.55
CA LEU A 135 16.08 11.12 -11.36
C LEU A 135 15.23 11.26 -10.09
N ARG A 136 14.39 12.30 -10.03
CA ARG A 136 13.40 12.43 -8.94
C ARG A 136 12.43 11.26 -8.89
N THR A 137 12.01 10.72 -10.04
CA THR A 137 11.13 9.55 -10.06
C THR A 137 11.78 8.34 -9.40
N LEU A 138 13.04 8.07 -9.72
CA LEU A 138 13.77 6.94 -9.20
C LEU A 138 14.08 7.11 -7.71
N ARG A 139 14.49 8.32 -7.31
CA ARG A 139 14.67 8.68 -5.90
C ARG A 139 13.39 8.45 -5.09
N ARG A 140 12.24 8.88 -5.61
CA ARG A 140 10.92 8.63 -4.98
C ARG A 140 10.59 7.14 -4.85
N ILE A 141 10.99 6.30 -5.80
CA ILE A 141 10.81 4.85 -5.68
C ILE A 141 11.68 4.28 -4.55
N ILE A 142 12.94 4.72 -4.44
CA ILE A 142 13.85 4.31 -3.35
C ILE A 142 13.29 4.78 -2.00
N ASP A 143 12.92 6.05 -1.89
CA ASP A 143 12.42 6.64 -0.65
C ASP A 143 11.06 6.02 -0.25
N GLY A 144 10.18 5.74 -1.21
CA GLY A 144 8.91 5.05 -0.97
C GLY A 144 9.09 3.65 -0.42
N ILE A 145 10.04 2.87 -0.96
CA ILE A 145 10.39 1.56 -0.39
C ILE A 145 10.93 1.73 1.02
N ARG A 146 11.90 2.62 1.23
CA ARG A 146 12.54 2.80 2.54
C ARG A 146 11.56 3.23 3.63
N GLN A 147 10.68 4.17 3.34
CA GLN A 147 9.83 4.79 4.36
C GLN A 147 8.52 4.04 4.61
N ARG A 148 7.97 3.34 3.60
CA ARG A 148 6.57 2.88 3.65
C ARG A 148 6.39 1.38 3.44
N TYR A 149 7.38 0.67 2.90
CA TYR A 149 7.26 -0.79 2.81
C TYR A 149 7.41 -1.41 4.20
N HIS A 150 6.56 -2.40 4.49
CA HIS A 150 6.66 -3.14 5.74
C HIS A 150 7.99 -3.92 5.80
N ALA A 151 8.79 -3.70 6.85
CA ALA A 151 10.11 -4.30 7.01
C ALA A 151 10.09 -5.83 6.89
N GLY A 152 9.13 -6.50 7.53
CA GLY A 152 8.99 -7.96 7.44
C GLY A 152 8.71 -8.49 6.02
N MET A 153 8.10 -7.67 5.14
CA MET A 153 7.89 -8.06 3.73
C MET A 153 9.20 -8.04 2.96
N ILE A 154 10.02 -7.00 3.18
CA ILE A 154 11.36 -6.88 2.59
C ILE A 154 12.24 -8.03 3.10
N GLU A 155 12.25 -8.25 4.42
CA GLU A 155 13.03 -9.31 5.05
C GLU A 155 12.67 -10.69 4.51
N THR A 156 11.38 -11.07 4.51
CA THR A 156 10.92 -12.37 3.98
C THR A 156 11.38 -12.63 2.54
N ARG A 157 11.49 -11.57 1.72
CA ARG A 157 11.93 -11.68 0.32
C ARG A 157 13.44 -11.79 0.18
N LEU A 158 14.19 -11.15 1.06
CA LEU A 158 15.64 -11.11 1.03
C LEU A 158 16.29 -12.26 1.80
N GLU A 159 15.68 -12.73 2.89
CA GLU A 159 16.23 -13.69 3.86
C GLU A 159 16.68 -14.99 3.20
N LYS A 160 15.87 -15.52 2.27
CA LYS A 160 16.19 -16.74 1.50
C LYS A 160 17.49 -16.65 0.70
N ARG A 161 18.00 -15.44 0.47
CA ARG A 161 19.20 -15.15 -0.29
C ARG A 161 20.18 -14.25 0.48
N ALA A 162 20.02 -14.11 1.80
CA ALA A 162 20.85 -13.21 2.60
C ALA A 162 22.35 -13.51 2.47
N GLN A 163 22.70 -14.79 2.32
CA GLN A 163 24.09 -15.28 2.17
C GLN A 163 24.54 -15.39 0.70
N THR A 164 23.71 -14.98 -0.27
CA THR A 164 24.09 -15.02 -1.68
C THR A 164 24.76 -13.69 -2.06
N PRO A 165 25.95 -13.71 -2.66
CA PRO A 165 26.61 -12.50 -3.15
C PRO A 165 25.69 -11.67 -4.04
N LEU A 166 25.66 -10.37 -3.83
CA LEU A 166 25.00 -9.41 -4.71
C LEU A 166 26.01 -8.90 -5.74
N LYS A 167 25.55 -8.54 -6.93
CA LYS A 167 26.35 -7.88 -7.96
C LYS A 167 25.55 -6.77 -8.60
N ILE A 168 26.23 -5.66 -8.88
CA ILE A 168 25.69 -4.62 -9.75
C ILE A 168 25.53 -5.19 -11.16
N GLN A 169 24.42 -4.87 -11.80
CA GLN A 169 24.18 -5.27 -13.17
C GLN A 169 25.12 -4.51 -14.09
N ALA A 170 25.78 -5.20 -15.04
CA ALA A 170 26.77 -4.58 -15.93
C ALA A 170 26.17 -3.51 -16.86
N ASP A 171 24.88 -3.65 -17.18
CA ASP A 171 24.10 -2.71 -17.97
C ASP A 171 22.76 -2.49 -17.24
N PRO A 172 22.78 -1.68 -16.15
CA PRO A 172 21.57 -1.39 -15.41
C PRO A 172 20.71 -0.41 -16.23
N PRO A 173 19.37 -0.50 -16.20
CA PRO A 173 18.52 0.43 -16.95
C PRO A 173 18.79 1.91 -16.63
N ILE A 174 19.28 2.18 -15.41
CA ILE A 174 19.81 3.48 -14.99
C ILE A 174 21.15 3.27 -14.29
N PRO A 175 22.19 4.04 -14.65
CA PRO A 175 23.47 4.08 -13.94
C PRO A 175 23.31 4.44 -12.45
N LEU A 176 24.14 3.86 -11.58
CA LEU A 176 24.04 4.09 -10.12
C LEU A 176 24.33 5.54 -9.71
N ASP A 177 25.22 6.20 -10.44
CA ASP A 177 25.59 7.61 -10.27
C ASP A 177 24.44 8.57 -10.55
N GLU A 178 23.47 8.15 -11.38
CA GLU A 178 22.27 8.93 -11.66
C GLU A 178 21.19 8.79 -10.57
N LEU A 179 21.23 7.77 -9.71
CA LEU A 179 20.18 7.49 -8.71
C LEU A 179 20.12 8.46 -7.52
N LEU A 180 20.92 9.54 -7.52
CA LEU A 180 20.99 10.53 -6.45
C LEU A 180 21.18 9.88 -5.05
N LEU A 181 22.03 8.86 -4.97
CA LEU A 181 22.33 8.17 -3.72
C LEU A 181 23.08 9.09 -2.76
N THR A 182 22.87 8.94 -1.44
CA THR A 182 23.70 9.58 -0.40
C THR A 182 25.08 8.91 -0.33
N ASP A 183 26.01 9.45 0.46
CA ASP A 183 27.34 8.85 0.62
C ASP A 183 27.29 7.43 1.20
N ASP A 184 26.47 7.22 2.24
CA ASP A 184 26.26 5.88 2.84
C ASP A 184 25.59 4.91 1.85
N GLU A 185 24.63 5.40 1.06
CA GLU A 185 23.95 4.60 0.03
C GLU A 185 24.91 4.23 -1.12
N ARG A 186 25.80 5.15 -1.52
CA ARG A 186 26.89 4.90 -2.49
C ARG A 186 27.87 3.85 -1.97
N GLN A 187 28.22 3.91 -0.69
CA GLN A 187 29.10 2.93 -0.07
C GLN A 187 28.50 1.52 -0.10
N ILE A 188 27.20 1.38 0.17
CA ILE A 188 26.49 0.10 0.02
C ILE A 188 26.53 -0.38 -1.44
N ALA A 189 26.28 0.51 -2.41
CA ALA A 189 26.34 0.17 -3.83
C ALA A 189 27.73 -0.30 -4.26
N ALA A 190 28.80 0.31 -3.72
CA ALA A 190 30.18 -0.11 -3.93
C ALA A 190 30.43 -1.53 -3.40
N TRP A 191 29.99 -1.85 -2.17
CA TRP A 191 30.11 -3.20 -1.62
C TRP A 191 29.32 -4.24 -2.43
N ILE A 192 28.14 -3.87 -2.95
CA ILE A 192 27.42 -4.75 -3.89
C ILE A 192 28.25 -4.97 -5.16
N GLY A 193 28.96 -3.96 -5.66
CA GLY A 193 29.90 -4.11 -6.77
C GLY A 193 31.04 -5.08 -6.49
N GLU A 194 31.51 -5.12 -5.24
CA GLU A 194 32.58 -6.01 -4.76
C GLU A 194 32.10 -7.46 -4.49
N GLY A 195 30.81 -7.74 -4.57
CA GLY A 195 30.27 -9.07 -4.31
C GLY A 195 29.80 -9.31 -2.87
N ALA A 196 29.59 -8.26 -2.08
CA ALA A 196 29.13 -8.41 -0.70
C ALA A 196 27.75 -9.10 -0.62
N THR A 197 27.58 -9.91 0.41
CA THR A 197 26.29 -10.50 0.78
C THR A 197 25.42 -9.49 1.53
N LEU A 198 24.11 -9.75 1.63
CA LEU A 198 23.22 -8.86 2.38
C LEU A 198 23.61 -8.80 3.87
N ALA A 199 24.03 -9.92 4.45
CA ALA A 199 24.46 -9.97 5.86
C ALA A 199 25.67 -9.05 6.11
N GLU A 200 26.68 -9.12 5.24
CA GLU A 200 27.87 -8.26 5.31
C GLU A 200 27.52 -6.78 5.11
N ILE A 201 26.60 -6.48 4.20
CA ILE A 201 26.14 -5.10 3.98
C ILE A 201 25.48 -4.55 5.24
N ILE A 202 24.59 -5.32 5.89
CA ILE A 202 23.91 -4.89 7.12
C ILE A 202 24.92 -4.69 8.26
N GLU A 203 25.92 -5.56 8.37
CA GLU A 203 26.94 -5.49 9.42
C GLU A 203 27.88 -4.29 9.24
N LYS A 204 28.28 -3.98 7.99
CA LYS A 204 29.24 -2.92 7.69
C LYS A 204 28.62 -1.54 7.53
N SER A 205 27.32 -1.46 7.23
CA SER A 205 26.65 -0.20 6.90
C SER A 205 26.48 0.71 8.12
N ALA A 206 26.64 2.02 7.91
CA ALA A 206 26.23 3.04 8.87
C ALA A 206 24.70 3.23 8.91
N LEU A 207 23.97 2.74 7.90
CA LEU A 207 22.51 2.79 7.88
C LEU A 207 21.93 1.79 8.88
N LYS A 208 20.74 2.09 9.40
CA LYS A 208 19.99 1.13 10.22
C LYS A 208 19.78 -0.17 9.42
N PRO A 209 19.76 -1.35 10.08
CA PRO A 209 19.58 -2.63 9.39
C PRO A 209 18.36 -2.69 8.46
N ASN A 210 17.25 -2.03 8.83
CA ASN A 210 16.04 -1.99 7.99
C ASN A 210 16.21 -1.08 6.77
N ASP A 211 16.91 0.05 6.91
CA ASP A 211 17.19 0.97 5.81
C ASP A 211 18.18 0.35 4.80
N ALA A 212 19.21 -0.35 5.29
CA ALA A 212 20.14 -1.09 4.44
C ALA A 212 19.42 -2.18 3.63
N ARG A 213 18.54 -2.98 4.28
CA ARG A 213 17.70 -3.96 3.59
C ARG A 213 16.79 -3.31 2.55
N ALA A 214 16.15 -2.19 2.91
CA ALA A 214 15.24 -1.47 2.02
C ALA A 214 15.97 -0.89 0.80
N LEU A 215 17.18 -0.36 0.98
CA LEU A 215 18.01 0.11 -0.12
C LEU A 215 18.40 -1.03 -1.06
N VAL A 216 18.91 -2.15 -0.52
CA VAL A 216 19.23 -3.33 -1.35
C VAL A 216 17.99 -3.80 -2.11
N PHE A 217 16.84 -3.85 -1.45
CA PHE A 217 15.58 -4.20 -2.08
C PHE A 217 15.15 -3.22 -3.18
N ALA A 218 15.37 -1.92 -2.98
CA ALA A 218 15.12 -0.90 -3.99
C ALA A 218 16.03 -1.08 -5.21
N LEU A 219 17.34 -1.28 -5.02
CA LEU A 219 18.29 -1.53 -6.11
C LEU A 219 17.96 -2.80 -6.89
N LEU A 220 17.47 -3.86 -6.21
CA LEU A 220 16.95 -5.06 -6.86
C LEU A 220 15.66 -4.79 -7.65
N THR A 221 14.79 -3.92 -7.13
CA THR A 221 13.52 -3.54 -7.78
C THR A 221 13.76 -2.69 -9.03
N LEU A 222 14.77 -1.83 -8.99
CA LEU A 222 15.21 -0.99 -10.12
C LEU A 222 16.10 -1.75 -11.12
N GLU A 223 16.33 -3.06 -10.92
CA GLU A 223 17.22 -3.87 -11.76
C GLU A 223 18.66 -3.33 -11.86
N SER A 224 19.08 -2.51 -10.90
CA SER A 224 20.46 -2.01 -10.78
C SER A 224 21.38 -3.03 -10.11
N ALA A 225 20.81 -3.91 -9.28
CA ALA A 225 21.50 -5.01 -8.62
C ALA A 225 20.80 -6.35 -8.90
N LYS A 226 21.53 -7.45 -8.75
CA LYS A 226 21.00 -8.80 -8.77
C LYS A 226 21.79 -9.71 -7.82
N PHE A 227 21.13 -10.74 -7.32
CA PHE A 227 21.85 -11.85 -6.69
C PHE A 227 22.64 -12.60 -7.75
N GLU A 228 23.91 -12.91 -7.45
CA GLU A 228 24.69 -13.80 -8.28
C GLU A 228 23.97 -15.15 -8.34
N SER A 229 23.54 -15.54 -9.55
CA SER A 229 23.00 -16.88 -9.72
C SER A 229 24.12 -17.82 -9.31
N LYS A 230 23.84 -18.77 -8.43
CA LYS A 230 24.73 -19.91 -8.24
C LYS A 230 24.90 -20.49 -9.63
N GLY A 231 26.01 -20.15 -10.29
CA GLY A 231 26.28 -20.66 -11.61
C GLY A 231 26.05 -22.16 -11.51
N LYS A 232 25.43 -22.76 -12.52
CA LYS A 232 25.65 -24.18 -12.75
C LYS A 232 27.13 -24.34 -13.10
N THR A 233 28.04 -24.07 -12.17
CA THR A 233 29.30 -24.76 -12.11
C THR A 233 28.87 -26.20 -12.14
N ARG A 234 29.05 -26.84 -13.30
CA ARG A 234 28.96 -28.28 -13.49
C ARG A 234 29.90 -28.88 -12.45
N ARG A 235 29.41 -29.00 -11.22
CA ARG A 235 29.95 -29.93 -10.25
C ARG A 235 29.59 -31.26 -10.87
N ILE A 236 30.59 -31.88 -11.48
CA ILE A 236 30.65 -33.32 -11.71
C ILE A 236 30.55 -33.92 -10.30
N GLN A 237 29.36 -33.92 -9.72
CA GLN A 237 28.99 -34.72 -8.58
C GLN A 237 28.15 -35.83 -9.17
N ALA A 238 28.68 -37.03 -9.03
CA ALA A 238 28.09 -38.27 -9.45
C ALA A 238 26.58 -38.29 -9.19
N GLU A 239 25.84 -38.69 -10.22
CA GLU A 239 24.41 -38.91 -10.18
C GLU A 239 24.07 -39.87 -9.04
N MET A 240 23.54 -39.31 -7.95
CA MET A 240 22.59 -40.05 -7.13
C MET A 240 21.19 -39.73 -7.69
N PRO A 241 20.41 -40.74 -8.10
CA PRO A 241 19.06 -40.51 -8.57
C PRO A 241 18.24 -39.90 -7.43
N ALA A 242 17.64 -38.74 -7.71
CA ALA A 242 16.74 -38.09 -6.77
C ALA A 242 15.60 -39.06 -6.40
N PRO A 243 15.18 -39.12 -5.12
CA PRO A 243 14.10 -40.00 -4.72
C PRO A 243 12.83 -39.66 -5.50
N ALA A 244 12.13 -40.70 -5.97
CA ALA A 244 10.95 -40.62 -6.82
C ALA A 244 9.86 -39.64 -6.32
N GLY A 245 9.82 -39.37 -5.00
CA GLY A 245 8.93 -38.37 -4.39
C GLY A 245 9.16 -36.93 -4.85
N SER A 246 10.37 -36.55 -5.29
CA SER A 246 10.66 -35.17 -5.74
C SER A 246 10.09 -34.87 -7.14
N ILE A 247 9.98 -35.89 -7.99
CA ILE A 247 9.39 -35.78 -9.33
C ILE A 247 7.86 -35.74 -9.22
N LEU A 248 7.29 -36.59 -8.35
CA LEU A 248 5.86 -36.62 -8.04
C LEU A 248 5.36 -35.27 -7.49
N ASN A 249 6.06 -34.69 -6.51
CA ASN A 249 5.70 -33.37 -5.96
C ASN A 249 5.80 -32.24 -6.99
N ARG A 250 6.70 -32.35 -7.97
CA ARG A 250 6.80 -31.38 -9.06
C ARG A 250 5.62 -31.50 -10.03
N LEU A 251 5.22 -32.73 -10.37
CA LEU A 251 4.08 -32.99 -11.25
C LEU A 251 2.74 -32.60 -10.58
N PHE A 252 2.58 -32.85 -9.28
CA PHE A 252 1.41 -32.41 -8.52
C PHE A 252 1.26 -30.88 -8.52
N ARG A 253 2.34 -30.14 -8.23
CA ARG A 253 2.30 -28.66 -8.26
C ARG A 253 2.00 -28.11 -9.66
N GLN A 254 2.50 -28.78 -10.70
CA GLN A 254 2.23 -28.39 -12.09
C GLN A 254 0.76 -28.66 -12.49
N ALA A 255 0.17 -29.73 -11.97
CA ALA A 255 -1.24 -30.06 -12.14
C ALA A 255 -2.15 -29.07 -11.42
N GLU A 256 -1.88 -28.77 -10.14
CA GLU A 256 -2.61 -27.77 -9.34
C GLU A 256 -2.61 -26.39 -10.01
N ALA A 257 -1.44 -25.93 -10.46
CA ALA A 257 -1.31 -24.65 -11.17
C ALA A 257 -2.03 -24.63 -12.54
N SER A 258 -2.34 -25.80 -13.10
CA SER A 258 -3.10 -25.91 -14.35
C SER A 258 -4.61 -25.90 -14.09
N VAL A 259 -5.07 -26.57 -13.03
CA VAL A 259 -6.47 -26.52 -12.58
C VAL A 259 -6.86 -25.10 -12.16
N GLU A 260 -6.00 -24.43 -11.39
CA GLU A 260 -6.25 -23.06 -10.93
C GLU A 260 -6.36 -22.07 -12.11
N ARG A 261 -5.54 -22.24 -13.16
CA ARG A 261 -5.65 -21.43 -14.39
C ARG A 261 -6.98 -21.62 -15.11
N ILE A 262 -7.45 -22.87 -15.22
CA ILE A 262 -8.73 -23.17 -15.87
C ILE A 262 -9.90 -22.62 -15.04
N GLN A 263 -9.84 -22.73 -13.70
CA GLN A 263 -10.87 -22.17 -12.82
C GLN A 263 -10.98 -20.64 -12.93
N ARG A 264 -9.83 -19.94 -12.96
CA ARG A 264 -9.83 -18.48 -13.17
C ARG A 264 -10.41 -18.09 -14.52
N GLN A 265 -10.15 -18.86 -15.57
CA GLN A 265 -10.71 -18.60 -16.89
C GLN A 265 -12.24 -18.76 -16.88
N VAL A 266 -12.77 -19.83 -16.29
CA VAL A 266 -14.23 -20.05 -16.15
C VAL A 266 -14.88 -18.91 -15.36
N GLN A 267 -14.28 -18.50 -14.24
CA GLN A 267 -14.80 -17.38 -13.43
C GLN A 267 -14.80 -16.06 -14.19
N SER A 268 -13.76 -15.78 -14.98
CA SER A 268 -13.68 -14.57 -15.79
C SER A 268 -14.75 -14.53 -16.90
N GLU A 269 -15.03 -15.66 -17.54
CA GLU A 269 -16.07 -15.77 -18.57
C GLU A 269 -17.48 -15.67 -17.96
N GLU A 270 -17.72 -16.28 -16.79
CA GLU A 270 -18.98 -16.14 -16.06
C GLU A 270 -19.21 -14.71 -15.57
N ALA A 271 -18.16 -14.01 -15.11
CA ALA A 271 -18.23 -12.61 -14.72
C ALA A 271 -18.54 -11.70 -15.92
N THR A 272 -17.90 -11.95 -17.06
CA THR A 272 -18.16 -11.22 -18.31
C THR A 272 -19.60 -11.44 -18.77
N LYS A 273 -20.12 -12.68 -18.67
CA LYS A 273 -21.51 -13.00 -18.99
C LYS A 273 -22.50 -12.31 -18.06
N ARG A 274 -22.23 -12.26 -16.75
CA ARG A 274 -23.05 -11.53 -15.77
C ARG A 274 -23.08 -10.03 -16.06
N GLN A 275 -21.94 -9.45 -16.42
CA GLN A 275 -21.85 -8.04 -16.81
C GLN A 275 -22.65 -7.78 -18.09
N LEU A 276 -22.52 -8.63 -19.11
CA LEU A 276 -23.29 -8.51 -20.35
C LEU A 276 -24.81 -8.61 -20.12
N ILE A 277 -25.26 -9.51 -19.22
CA ILE A 277 -26.67 -9.62 -18.83
C ILE A 277 -27.14 -8.36 -18.10
N LYS A 278 -26.29 -7.77 -17.24
CA LYS A 278 -26.59 -6.54 -16.52
C LYS A 278 -26.71 -5.35 -17.48
N ASP A 279 -25.81 -5.26 -18.46
CA ASP A 279 -25.79 -4.19 -19.46
C ASP A 279 -27.00 -4.32 -20.41
N LEU A 280 -27.33 -5.54 -20.87
CA LEU A 280 -28.53 -5.82 -21.67
C LEU A 280 -29.85 -5.68 -20.87
N GLY A 281 -29.80 -5.85 -19.55
CA GLY A 281 -30.93 -5.60 -18.65
C GLY A 281 -31.17 -4.11 -18.38
N ALA A 282 -30.10 -3.31 -18.36
CA ALA A 282 -30.17 -1.86 -18.18
C ALA A 282 -30.69 -1.13 -19.43
N GLU A 283 -30.45 -1.66 -20.63
CA GLU A 283 -31.02 -1.16 -21.89
C GLU A 283 -32.49 -1.55 -22.11
N ARG A 284 -33.10 -2.34 -21.22
CA ARG A 284 -34.50 -2.79 -21.36
C ARG A 284 -35.54 -1.86 -20.71
N VAL A 285 -35.11 -0.70 -20.23
CA VAL A 285 -36.00 0.39 -19.80
C VAL A 285 -36.09 1.39 -20.97
N ASP A 286 -37.32 1.66 -21.44
CA ASP A 286 -37.71 2.54 -22.57
C ASP A 286 -37.81 1.95 -23.99
N LEU A 287 -38.20 0.68 -24.15
CA LEU A 287 -38.70 0.18 -25.46
C LEU A 287 -40.16 -0.31 -25.45
N GLN A 288 -40.87 -0.21 -24.33
CA GLN A 288 -42.31 -0.52 -24.27
C GLN A 288 -43.23 0.60 -24.81
N GLU A 289 -42.70 1.78 -25.15
CA GLU A 289 -43.49 2.87 -25.75
C GLU A 289 -43.46 2.91 -27.30
N ILE A 290 -42.70 2.03 -27.97
CA ILE A 290 -42.48 2.14 -29.44
C ILE A 290 -43.14 1.00 -30.25
N PHE A 291 -43.57 -0.11 -29.66
CA PHE A 291 -44.18 -1.22 -30.41
C PHE A 291 -45.44 -1.75 -29.74
N PRO A 292 -46.65 -1.45 -30.25
CA PRO A 292 -47.85 -2.17 -29.86
C PRO A 292 -47.89 -3.52 -30.58
N ASP A 293 -47.97 -4.57 -29.76
CA ASP A 293 -48.67 -5.82 -30.04
C ASP A 293 -48.22 -6.64 -31.28
N GLU A 294 -47.21 -7.51 -31.10
CA GLU A 294 -47.07 -8.73 -31.90
C GLU A 294 -46.68 -9.94 -31.04
N GLY A 295 -47.66 -10.86 -30.88
CA GLY A 295 -47.54 -12.33 -31.02
C GLY A 295 -46.46 -13.12 -30.27
N PRO A 296 -46.81 -14.15 -29.47
CA PRO A 296 -45.86 -14.94 -28.69
C PRO A 296 -45.32 -16.15 -29.48
N GLU A 297 -44.45 -15.96 -30.47
CA GLU A 297 -43.64 -17.05 -31.02
C GLU A 297 -42.25 -16.55 -31.46
N SER A 298 -41.29 -16.55 -30.52
CA SER A 298 -39.86 -16.48 -30.88
C SER A 298 -39.10 -17.59 -30.13
N PRO A 299 -38.34 -18.43 -30.83
CA PRO A 299 -37.68 -19.58 -30.22
C PRO A 299 -36.51 -19.14 -29.34
N ALA A 300 -36.40 -19.75 -28.16
CA ALA A 300 -35.30 -19.51 -27.23
C ALA A 300 -33.94 -19.70 -27.92
N PRO A 301 -32.94 -18.82 -27.67
CA PRO A 301 -31.61 -18.98 -28.23
C PRO A 301 -30.99 -20.29 -27.74
N PRO A 302 -30.22 -21.00 -28.59
CA PRO A 302 -29.60 -22.27 -28.21
C PRO A 302 -28.65 -22.05 -27.03
N ALA A 303 -28.75 -22.90 -26.01
CA ALA A 303 -27.85 -22.89 -24.88
C ALA A 303 -26.38 -23.03 -25.35
N ASP A 304 -25.56 -22.03 -25.04
CA ASP A 304 -24.18 -21.91 -25.51
C ASP A 304 -23.30 -23.13 -25.17
N ASP A 305 -22.83 -23.80 -26.23
CA ASP A 305 -21.97 -24.99 -26.24
C ASP A 305 -20.57 -24.74 -25.62
N ALA A 306 -20.11 -23.47 -25.59
CA ALA A 306 -18.75 -23.11 -25.19
C ALA A 306 -18.45 -23.29 -23.70
N THR A 307 -19.39 -22.91 -22.81
CA THR A 307 -19.22 -23.08 -21.35
C THR A 307 -19.38 -24.54 -20.94
N ALA A 308 -20.23 -25.29 -21.64
CA ALA A 308 -20.36 -26.73 -21.47
C ALA A 308 -19.07 -27.46 -21.88
N GLU A 309 -18.45 -27.06 -23.00
CA GLU A 309 -17.19 -27.63 -23.48
C GLU A 309 -16.01 -27.32 -22.54
N LEU A 310 -15.93 -26.11 -21.97
CA LEU A 310 -14.92 -25.77 -20.95
C LEU A 310 -15.08 -26.59 -19.66
N ARG A 311 -16.32 -26.77 -19.19
CA ARG A 311 -16.61 -27.64 -18.03
C ARG A 311 -16.27 -29.09 -18.33
N ARG A 312 -16.54 -29.58 -19.55
CA ARG A 312 -16.17 -30.92 -20.00
C ARG A 312 -14.65 -31.12 -20.04
N ARG A 313 -13.90 -30.15 -20.56
CA ARG A 313 -12.42 -30.17 -20.56
C ARG A 313 -11.83 -30.17 -19.16
N LEU A 314 -12.40 -29.38 -18.25
CA LEU A 314 -11.98 -29.37 -16.84
C LEU A 314 -12.21 -30.74 -16.18
N GLN A 315 -13.41 -31.32 -16.36
CA GLN A 315 -13.72 -32.65 -15.82
C GLN A 315 -12.81 -33.74 -16.41
N GLN A 316 -12.53 -33.70 -17.70
CA GLN A 316 -11.60 -34.63 -18.34
C GLN A 316 -10.18 -34.51 -17.75
N LYS A 317 -9.69 -33.28 -17.52
CA LYS A 317 -8.36 -33.07 -16.93
C LYS A 317 -8.27 -33.54 -15.48
N ILE A 318 -9.34 -33.33 -14.69
CA ILE A 318 -9.43 -33.84 -13.32
C ILE A 318 -9.38 -35.37 -13.32
N GLN A 319 -10.13 -36.03 -14.22
CA GLN A 319 -10.13 -37.49 -14.33
C GLN A 319 -8.77 -38.05 -14.76
N GLU A 320 -8.09 -37.39 -15.71
CA GLU A 320 -6.72 -37.76 -16.11
C GLU A 320 -5.74 -37.70 -14.92
N LEU A 321 -5.83 -36.65 -14.10
CA LEU A 321 -4.99 -36.49 -12.92
C LEU A 321 -5.31 -37.54 -11.85
N GLN A 322 -6.59 -37.86 -11.63
CA GLN A 322 -6.97 -38.93 -10.70
C GLN A 322 -6.41 -40.29 -11.15
N ASN A 323 -6.43 -40.57 -12.45
CA ASN A 323 -5.88 -41.82 -13.00
C ASN A 323 -4.35 -41.89 -12.87
N THR A 324 -3.63 -40.78 -13.06
CA THR A 324 -2.18 -40.75 -12.87
C THR A 324 -1.78 -40.88 -11.40
N VAL A 325 -2.53 -40.27 -10.48
CA VAL A 325 -2.33 -40.43 -9.04
C VAL A 325 -2.56 -41.88 -8.64
N ALA A 326 -3.67 -42.49 -9.06
CA ALA A 326 -3.95 -43.90 -8.77
C ALA A 326 -2.86 -44.84 -9.33
N ALA A 327 -2.36 -44.59 -10.54
CA ALA A 327 -1.25 -45.36 -11.11
C ALA A 327 0.04 -45.22 -10.28
N LEU A 328 0.38 -44.01 -9.86
CA LEU A 328 1.57 -43.74 -9.05
C LEU A 328 1.44 -44.31 -7.62
N GLU A 329 0.24 -44.30 -7.04
CA GLU A 329 -0.04 -44.97 -5.76
C GLU A 329 0.08 -46.49 -5.88
N THR A 330 -0.35 -47.10 -6.98
CA THR A 330 -0.14 -48.55 -7.19
C THR A 330 1.34 -48.93 -7.34
N VAL A 331 2.17 -48.03 -7.88
CA VAL A 331 3.63 -48.19 -7.96
C VAL A 331 4.26 -47.97 -6.58
N ALA A 332 3.81 -46.98 -5.82
CA ALA A 332 4.30 -46.68 -4.48
C ALA A 332 3.90 -47.73 -3.42
N ALA A 333 2.74 -48.36 -3.56
CA ALA A 333 2.22 -49.38 -2.64
C ALA A 333 2.93 -50.74 -2.74
N GLY A 334 4.03 -50.84 -3.50
CA GLY A 334 4.93 -51.99 -3.41
C GLY A 334 4.31 -53.32 -3.81
N LYS A 335 3.41 -53.35 -4.81
CA LYS A 335 3.05 -54.60 -5.47
C LYS A 335 4.30 -55.12 -6.20
N LYS A 336 5.02 -56.04 -5.55
CA LYS A 336 6.13 -56.80 -6.12
C LYS A 336 5.73 -57.38 -7.47
N LEU A 337 6.12 -56.71 -8.56
CA LEU A 337 6.46 -57.40 -9.79
C LEU A 337 7.78 -58.12 -9.50
N THR A 338 7.71 -59.44 -9.36
CA THR A 338 8.87 -60.31 -9.45
C THR A 338 9.67 -59.90 -10.68
N ALA A 339 10.92 -59.55 -10.47
CA ALA A 339 11.83 -59.12 -11.53
C ALA A 339 11.86 -60.15 -12.67
N PRO A 340 11.64 -59.74 -13.93
CA PRO A 340 12.25 -60.43 -15.05
C PRO A 340 13.59 -59.75 -15.38
N GLU A 341 14.55 -60.60 -15.74
CA GLU A 341 15.83 -60.25 -16.34
C GLU A 341 15.70 -59.12 -17.37
N GLU A 342 16.70 -58.24 -17.37
CA GLU A 342 16.89 -57.17 -18.35
C GLU A 342 16.71 -57.70 -19.78
N LYS A 343 15.53 -57.44 -20.35
CA LYS A 343 15.33 -57.48 -21.79
C LYS A 343 15.34 -56.05 -22.32
N PRO A 344 16.00 -55.80 -23.47
CA PRO A 344 16.01 -54.49 -24.08
C PRO A 344 14.57 -54.05 -24.40
N LEU A 345 14.30 -52.76 -24.18
CA LEU A 345 13.02 -52.09 -24.42
C LEU A 345 12.38 -52.59 -25.71
N THR A 346 11.12 -52.99 -25.62
CA THR A 346 10.38 -53.41 -26.79
C THR A 346 10.17 -52.21 -27.72
N LYS A 347 10.13 -52.43 -29.05
CA LYS A 347 9.90 -51.36 -30.05
C LYS A 347 8.68 -50.48 -29.73
N LYS A 348 7.71 -51.02 -28.98
CA LYS A 348 6.51 -50.30 -28.56
C LYS A 348 6.79 -49.30 -27.42
N GLU A 349 7.73 -49.59 -26.53
CA GLU A 349 8.15 -48.70 -25.45
C GLU A 349 9.12 -47.62 -25.95
N GLN A 350 9.99 -47.95 -26.90
CA GLN A 350 10.79 -46.95 -27.63
C GLN A 350 9.89 -46.00 -28.43
N SER A 351 8.88 -46.53 -29.13
CA SER A 351 7.90 -45.69 -29.82
C SER A 351 7.12 -44.76 -28.88
N LEU A 352 6.90 -45.16 -27.62
CA LEU A 352 6.15 -44.37 -26.65
C LEU A 352 7.03 -43.29 -26.01
N ALA A 353 8.31 -43.60 -25.77
CA ALA A 353 9.33 -42.62 -25.37
C ALA A 353 9.59 -41.59 -26.47
N ASP A 354 9.64 -42.02 -27.74
CA ASP A 354 9.80 -41.13 -28.90
C ASP A 354 8.58 -40.23 -29.11
N LEU A 355 7.35 -40.76 -28.89
CA LEU A 355 6.12 -39.94 -28.91
C LEU A 355 6.08 -38.93 -27.76
N LEU A 356 6.59 -39.30 -26.58
CA LEU A 356 6.64 -38.40 -25.42
C LEU A 356 7.63 -37.25 -25.67
N ASN A 357 8.82 -37.56 -26.22
CA ASN A 357 9.82 -36.56 -26.57
C ASN A 357 9.35 -35.65 -27.73
N ALA A 358 8.69 -36.21 -28.75
CA ALA A 358 8.09 -35.43 -29.83
C ALA A 358 6.96 -34.50 -29.34
N SER A 359 6.22 -34.90 -28.29
CA SER A 359 5.17 -34.06 -27.69
C SER A 359 5.75 -32.92 -26.85
N ILE A 360 6.91 -33.12 -26.23
CA ILE A 360 7.67 -32.10 -25.51
C ILE A 360 8.26 -31.09 -26.51
N ASP A 361 8.87 -31.55 -27.61
CA ASP A 361 9.43 -30.69 -28.65
C ASP A 361 8.35 -29.88 -29.39
N ALA A 362 7.16 -30.46 -29.61
CA ALA A 362 6.00 -29.78 -30.21
C ALA A 362 5.43 -28.67 -29.31
N ALA A 363 5.50 -28.84 -27.98
CA ALA A 363 5.08 -27.83 -27.00
C ALA A 363 6.09 -26.67 -26.89
N GLU A 364 7.37 -26.89 -27.25
CA GLU A 364 8.38 -25.84 -27.30
C GLU A 364 8.37 -25.05 -28.63
N THR A 365 8.01 -25.69 -29.76
CA THR A 365 7.93 -25.04 -31.08
C THR A 365 6.70 -24.15 -31.29
N THR A 366 5.67 -24.23 -30.43
CA THR A 366 4.49 -23.34 -30.51
C THR A 366 4.70 -21.95 -29.90
N ARG A 367 5.92 -21.63 -29.44
CA ARG A 367 6.32 -20.26 -29.07
C ARG A 367 6.86 -19.49 -30.28
N GLN A 368 5.96 -18.97 -31.11
CA GLN A 368 6.23 -17.77 -31.91
C GLN A 368 5.18 -16.68 -31.60
N PRO A 369 5.58 -15.41 -31.50
CA PRO A 369 4.64 -14.33 -31.26
C PRO A 369 3.88 -13.99 -32.54
N ARG A 370 2.58 -14.28 -32.59
CA ARG A 370 1.65 -13.66 -33.54
C ARG A 370 1.20 -12.31 -32.98
N ALA A 371 1.85 -11.25 -33.42
CA ALA A 371 1.22 -9.95 -33.53
C ALA A 371 0.58 -9.89 -34.94
N THR A 372 -0.73 -10.05 -35.01
CA THR A 372 -1.49 -9.73 -36.23
C THR A 372 -2.34 -8.52 -35.91
N ILE A 373 -1.85 -7.36 -36.36
CA ILE A 373 -2.58 -6.10 -36.37
C ILE A 373 -3.56 -6.21 -37.54
N VAL A 374 -4.86 -6.08 -37.25
CA VAL A 374 -5.88 -5.81 -38.26
C VAL A 374 -5.93 -4.30 -38.44
N THR A 375 -5.26 -3.80 -39.46
CA THR A 375 -5.46 -2.42 -39.94
C THR A 375 -6.74 -2.39 -40.76
N ARG A 376 -7.72 -1.60 -40.30
CA ARG A 376 -8.86 -1.16 -41.10
C ARG A 376 -8.35 -0.08 -42.06
N GLU A 377 -8.51 -0.36 -43.34
CA GLU A 377 -8.20 0.47 -44.48
C GLU A 377 -9.24 1.60 -44.56
N GLU A 378 -8.85 2.83 -44.27
CA GLU A 378 -9.65 4.02 -44.56
C GLU A 378 -8.83 4.98 -45.45
N ALA A 379 -9.48 5.28 -46.57
CA ALA A 379 -9.23 6.19 -47.68
C ALA A 379 -8.18 7.30 -47.53
N GLU A 380 -7.41 7.44 -48.61
CA GLU A 380 -6.59 8.59 -48.99
C GLU A 380 -7.35 9.92 -48.95
N PRO A 381 -6.63 11.03 -48.74
CA PRO A 381 -6.88 12.17 -49.59
C PRO A 381 -5.62 12.68 -50.32
N GLU A 382 -5.95 13.29 -51.44
CA GLU A 382 -5.13 13.69 -52.57
C GLU A 382 -4.02 14.70 -52.27
N GLU A 383 -3.02 14.64 -53.13
CA GLU A 383 -1.96 15.60 -53.39
C GLU A 383 -2.50 17.04 -53.56
N PHE A 384 -1.87 18.01 -52.92
CA PHE A 384 -1.75 19.35 -53.49
C PHE A 384 -0.34 19.92 -53.26
N ALA A 385 0.28 20.28 -54.38
CA ALA A 385 1.59 20.89 -54.55
C ALA A 385 1.58 22.40 -54.17
N PRO A 386 2.75 23.06 -54.10
CA PRO A 386 2.92 24.35 -53.42
C PRO A 386 2.65 25.55 -54.34
N LEU A 387 2.19 26.66 -53.75
CA LEU A 387 2.13 27.96 -54.42
C LEU A 387 3.17 28.92 -53.83
N GLU A 388 4.14 29.26 -54.67
CA GLU A 388 4.91 30.50 -54.61
C GLU A 388 4.00 31.70 -54.92
N SER A 389 4.16 32.80 -54.18
CA SER A 389 4.52 34.13 -54.73
C SER A 389 4.35 35.27 -53.70
N ALA A 390 5.35 36.14 -53.70
CA ALA A 390 5.50 37.43 -53.01
C ALA A 390 4.48 38.49 -53.51
N PRO A 391 4.49 39.81 -53.17
CA PRO A 391 5.55 40.57 -52.49
C PRO A 391 5.11 41.63 -51.45
N ASP A 392 6.05 42.07 -50.62
CA ASP A 392 6.01 43.40 -50.02
C ASP A 392 7.35 44.09 -50.20
N ALA A 393 7.30 45.23 -50.87
CA ALA A 393 8.31 46.27 -50.87
C ALA A 393 7.71 47.47 -50.12
N VAL A 394 8.51 48.15 -49.30
CA VAL A 394 8.60 49.63 -49.17
C VAL A 394 9.61 49.97 -48.05
N THR A 395 10.83 50.26 -48.53
CA THR A 395 11.76 51.35 -48.19
C THR A 395 11.96 51.88 -46.77
N GLY A 396 13.25 51.99 -46.42
CA GLY A 396 13.89 53.06 -45.64
C GLY A 396 14.86 52.50 -44.60
N GLY A 397 16.17 52.76 -44.59
CA GLY A 397 17.06 53.61 -45.37
C GLY A 397 18.29 53.90 -44.51
N ALA A 398 19.50 53.68 -45.07
CA ALA A 398 20.82 54.28 -44.78
C ALA A 398 21.40 54.21 -43.34
N GLU A 399 22.70 54.15 -43.05
CA GLU A 399 24.00 54.01 -43.73
C GLU A 399 25.08 53.95 -42.62
N ASN A 400 26.32 53.59 -42.99
CA ASN A 400 27.62 53.68 -42.28
C ASN A 400 28.09 52.44 -41.50
N SER A 401 28.99 51.61 -42.08
CA SER A 401 30.45 51.79 -42.27
C SER A 401 31.21 51.37 -41.00
N ALA A 402 31.75 50.15 -40.88
CA ALA A 402 33.01 49.64 -41.45
C ALA A 402 34.28 50.38 -40.96
N ALA A 403 35.11 49.69 -40.15
CA ALA A 403 36.58 49.63 -40.26
C ALA A 403 37.23 48.77 -39.14
N GLU A 404 37.72 47.59 -39.53
CA GLU A 404 39.05 46.99 -39.28
C GLU A 404 39.83 47.19 -37.95
N ARG A 405 40.06 46.06 -37.23
CA ARG A 405 41.32 45.39 -36.73
C ARG A 405 42.59 46.23 -36.37
N PRO A 406 43.64 45.72 -35.64
CA PRO A 406 43.88 44.37 -35.04
C PRO A 406 44.59 44.33 -33.63
N LEU A 407 44.75 43.11 -33.10
CA LEU A 407 45.86 42.49 -32.33
C LEU A 407 46.65 43.29 -31.26
N SER A 408 46.71 42.75 -30.04
CA SER A 408 47.94 42.74 -29.23
C SER A 408 47.91 41.60 -28.19
N SER A 409 49.09 41.12 -27.85
CA SER A 409 49.45 39.81 -27.32
C SER A 409 50.15 39.87 -25.97
N ALA A 410 49.91 38.83 -25.17
CA ALA A 410 50.83 38.20 -24.20
C ALA A 410 51.05 38.91 -22.83
N PRO A 411 51.80 38.29 -21.89
CA PRO A 411 51.39 37.17 -21.04
C PRO A 411 51.65 37.47 -19.54
N PHE A 412 51.19 36.65 -18.60
CA PHE A 412 51.72 36.69 -17.23
C PHE A 412 51.86 35.30 -16.61
N GLU A 413 52.95 35.19 -15.86
CA GLU A 413 53.74 34.01 -15.52
C GLU A 413 53.23 33.22 -14.31
N GLU A 414 53.71 31.98 -14.25
CA GLU A 414 53.82 31.11 -13.09
C GLU A 414 54.56 31.79 -11.92
N SER A 415 54.14 31.51 -10.68
CA SER A 415 55.08 31.38 -9.56
C SER A 415 54.56 30.40 -8.51
N GLU A 416 55.46 29.49 -8.15
CA GLU A 416 55.34 28.45 -7.15
C GLU A 416 55.43 29.00 -5.71
N ALA A 417 54.94 28.16 -4.79
CA ALA A 417 55.48 27.88 -3.44
C ALA A 417 55.71 29.03 -2.45
N ALA A 418 55.03 28.97 -1.30
CA ALA A 418 55.66 28.70 -0.01
C ALA A 418 54.67 28.80 1.17
N GLU A 419 54.87 27.89 2.13
CA GLU A 419 54.73 28.06 3.58
C GLU A 419 53.34 28.05 4.24
N SER A 420 53.04 26.89 4.82
CA SER A 420 52.14 26.69 5.97
C SER A 420 52.80 27.20 7.26
N PRO A 421 52.06 27.89 8.15
CA PRO A 421 52.31 27.85 9.59
C PRO A 421 51.30 26.89 10.25
N ALA A 422 51.77 25.85 10.92
CA ALA A 422 52.11 25.84 12.34
C ALA A 422 50.85 25.88 13.23
N ALA A 423 50.62 24.74 13.86
CA ALA A 423 49.59 24.48 14.86
C ALA A 423 49.84 25.36 16.11
N GLU A 424 48.81 26.09 16.53
CA GLU A 424 48.75 26.71 17.84
C GLU A 424 47.65 26.05 18.68
N GLU A 425 48.09 25.60 19.84
CA GLU A 425 47.33 25.09 20.97
C GLU A 425 46.34 26.16 21.46
N TRP A 426 45.06 25.81 21.56
CA TRP A 426 44.09 26.58 22.34
C TRP A 426 43.54 25.70 23.45
N SER A 427 44.19 25.83 24.61
CA SER A 427 43.61 25.55 25.91
C SER A 427 42.83 26.78 26.37
N THR A 428 41.53 26.65 26.63
CA THR A 428 40.87 27.24 27.81
C THR A 428 39.46 26.66 27.91
N ALA A 429 39.22 25.99 29.03
CA ALA A 429 37.91 25.62 29.51
C ALA A 429 37.16 26.90 29.94
N GLU A 430 35.98 27.13 29.37
CA GLU A 430 35.02 28.10 29.89
C GLU A 430 34.00 27.35 30.76
N GLU A 431 33.89 27.80 32.01
CA GLU A 431 32.85 27.44 32.97
C GLU A 431 31.47 27.90 32.48
N PRO A 432 30.39 27.14 32.73
CA PRO A 432 29.04 27.63 32.50
C PRO A 432 28.61 28.62 33.61
N PRO A 433 27.95 29.74 33.28
CA PRO A 433 27.47 30.68 34.29
C PRO A 433 26.26 30.12 35.05
N ALA A 434 26.20 30.53 36.32
CA ALA A 434 25.21 30.20 37.32
C ALA A 434 23.76 30.46 36.87
N ALA A 435 22.88 29.51 37.20
CA ALA A 435 21.44 29.67 37.13
C ALA A 435 20.99 30.70 38.19
N GLU A 436 20.53 31.86 37.73
CA GLU A 436 19.85 32.84 38.56
C GLU A 436 18.40 32.41 38.82
N GLU A 437 18.06 32.38 40.10
CA GLU A 437 16.75 32.21 40.69
C GLU A 437 15.77 33.29 40.18
N TRP A 438 14.69 32.87 39.55
CA TRP A 438 13.51 33.72 39.32
C TRP A 438 12.37 33.24 40.21
N SER A 439 12.34 33.78 41.43
CA SER A 439 11.19 33.76 42.33
C SER A 439 10.49 35.12 42.29
N SER A 440 9.24 35.17 41.82
CA SER A 440 8.17 36.15 42.12
C SER A 440 7.00 35.80 41.19
N ALA A 441 5.93 35.12 41.60
CA ALA A 441 4.88 35.52 42.54
C ALA A 441 4.19 36.84 42.14
N GLU A 442 3.23 36.76 41.22
CA GLU A 442 2.15 37.75 41.07
C GLU A 442 0.80 37.02 41.09
N GLU A 443 0.02 37.29 42.15
CA GLU A 443 -1.41 37.01 42.26
C GLU A 443 -2.19 37.92 41.30
N PRO A 444 -3.25 37.42 40.65
CA PRO A 444 -4.34 38.28 40.20
C PRO A 444 -5.55 38.25 41.16
N PRO A 445 -6.31 39.35 41.21
CA PRO A 445 -7.21 39.68 42.30
C PRO A 445 -8.59 39.03 42.23
N ALA A 446 -9.23 39.01 43.40
CA ALA A 446 -10.65 38.74 43.60
C ALA A 446 -11.55 39.51 42.63
N ALA A 447 -12.50 38.80 42.03
CA ALA A 447 -13.61 39.37 41.28
C ALA A 447 -14.93 38.95 41.94
N ASP A 448 -15.65 39.97 42.37
CA ASP A 448 -16.94 39.95 43.05
C ASP A 448 -18.11 39.46 42.19
N GLU A 449 -19.05 38.82 42.90
CA GLU A 449 -20.51 38.96 42.81
C GLU A 449 -21.13 39.46 41.49
N TRP A 450 -21.67 38.53 40.69
CA TRP A 450 -22.76 38.84 39.75
C TRP A 450 -23.90 37.81 39.84
N SER A 451 -24.97 38.27 40.48
CA SER A 451 -26.39 38.16 40.13
C SER A 451 -26.99 36.83 39.65
N THR A 452 -27.91 36.35 40.49
CA THR A 452 -29.19 35.69 40.18
C THR A 452 -29.84 36.09 38.84
N ALA A 453 -30.17 35.09 38.02
CA ALA A 453 -31.19 35.15 36.96
C ALA A 453 -31.97 33.82 37.02
N GLU A 454 -33.16 33.84 37.63
CA GLU A 454 -34.48 33.89 36.97
C GLU A 454 -34.85 32.61 36.21
N GLU A 455 -35.74 31.84 36.84
CA GLU A 455 -36.55 30.76 36.27
C GLU A 455 -37.37 31.24 35.05
N PRO A 456 -37.52 30.40 34.01
CA PRO A 456 -38.67 30.48 33.12
C PRO A 456 -39.75 29.45 33.52
N PRO A 457 -41.04 29.76 33.25
CA PRO A 457 -42.17 29.08 33.83
C PRO A 457 -42.59 27.79 33.09
N ALA A 458 -43.33 26.98 33.83
CA ALA A 458 -44.12 25.86 33.36
C ALA A 458 -45.15 26.27 32.29
N GLU A 459 -45.35 25.38 31.30
CA GLU A 459 -46.64 24.86 30.81
C GLU A 459 -46.49 24.30 29.39
N ALA A 460 -46.86 23.03 29.19
CA ALA A 460 -47.79 22.60 28.14
C ALA A 460 -47.94 21.07 28.18
N GLU A 461 -49.10 20.63 28.69
CA GLU A 461 -49.64 19.29 28.48
C GLU A 461 -49.72 18.98 26.98
N SER A 462 -49.23 17.81 26.58
CA SER A 462 -49.55 17.22 25.28
C SER A 462 -50.19 15.85 25.49
N VAL A 463 -51.43 15.77 25.01
CA VAL A 463 -52.33 14.62 25.03
C VAL A 463 -51.84 13.59 24.02
N ALA A 464 -51.54 12.37 24.47
CA ALA A 464 -51.28 11.22 23.62
C ALA A 464 -52.60 10.54 23.19
N PRO A 465 -52.71 10.00 21.97
CA PRO A 465 -53.91 9.32 21.50
C PRO A 465 -53.95 7.85 21.96
N ALA A 466 -55.16 7.40 22.25
CA ALA A 466 -55.51 6.03 22.57
C ALA A 466 -55.11 5.05 21.44
N VAL A 467 -54.37 4.01 21.82
CA VAL A 467 -54.13 2.82 20.98
C VAL A 467 -54.76 1.61 21.68
N ALA A 468 -55.39 0.80 20.85
CA ALA A 468 -56.38 -0.21 21.16
C ALA A 468 -55.86 -1.48 21.85
N ASP A 469 -56.83 -2.19 22.42
CA ASP A 469 -56.78 -3.50 23.08
C ASP A 469 -55.81 -4.53 22.47
N GLU A 470 -54.88 -5.00 23.30
CA GLU A 470 -54.26 -6.32 23.16
C GLU A 470 -54.61 -7.22 24.37
N PRO A 471 -54.79 -8.54 24.14
CA PRO A 471 -55.43 -9.42 25.11
C PRO A 471 -54.52 -9.79 26.28
N ALA A 472 -55.14 -9.87 27.45
CA ALA A 472 -54.57 -10.26 28.74
C ALA A 472 -53.67 -11.50 28.66
N PHE A 473 -52.37 -11.28 28.84
CA PHE A 473 -51.45 -12.31 29.32
C PHE A 473 -51.53 -12.35 30.85
N ALA A 474 -52.07 -13.45 31.37
CA ALA A 474 -52.26 -13.69 32.78
C ALA A 474 -50.91 -13.81 33.54
N ASP A 475 -50.83 -13.08 34.65
CA ASP A 475 -50.10 -13.36 35.89
C ASP A 475 -48.87 -14.29 35.77
N LEU A 476 -47.75 -13.72 35.30
CA LEU A 476 -46.43 -14.20 35.69
C LEU A 476 -45.98 -13.38 36.92
N PRO A 477 -45.55 -14.01 38.02
CA PRO A 477 -45.07 -13.29 39.19
C PRO A 477 -43.85 -12.45 38.82
N ASP A 478 -43.90 -11.15 39.16
CA ASP A 478 -42.76 -10.22 39.10
C ASP A 478 -41.55 -10.89 39.75
N LEU A 479 -40.60 -11.33 38.93
CA LEU A 479 -39.27 -11.67 39.40
C LEU A 479 -38.61 -10.32 39.73
N PRO A 480 -38.07 -10.14 40.95
CA PRO A 480 -37.38 -8.90 41.29
C PRO A 480 -36.28 -8.66 40.26
N GLU A 481 -36.30 -7.48 39.63
CA GLU A 481 -35.17 -7.04 38.81
C GLU A 481 -33.90 -7.22 39.65
N PRO A 482 -32.86 -7.89 39.13
CA PRO A 482 -31.63 -8.07 39.88
C PRO A 482 -31.11 -6.68 40.23
N GLU A 483 -31.07 -6.35 41.51
CA GLU A 483 -30.50 -5.10 42.01
C GLU A 483 -29.12 -4.95 41.37
N ALA A 484 -28.93 -3.92 40.54
CA ALA A 484 -27.66 -3.66 39.89
C ALA A 484 -26.62 -3.43 40.99
N GLU A 485 -25.76 -4.44 41.23
CA GLU A 485 -24.66 -4.33 42.17
C GLU A 485 -23.84 -3.09 41.78
N ALA A 486 -23.80 -2.10 42.69
CA ALA A 486 -23.09 -0.86 42.46
C ALA A 486 -21.64 -1.15 42.07
N ALA A 487 -21.20 -0.61 40.94
CA ALA A 487 -19.86 -0.81 40.43
C ALA A 487 -18.80 -0.44 41.50
N PRO A 488 -17.75 -1.24 41.67
CA PRO A 488 -16.79 -1.07 42.75
C PRO A 488 -16.14 0.33 42.69
N GLU A 489 -16.34 1.13 43.74
CA GLU A 489 -15.64 2.41 43.91
C GLU A 489 -14.19 2.13 44.32
N PHE A 490 -13.22 2.69 43.58
CA PHE A 490 -11.80 2.66 43.94
C PHE A 490 -11.36 4.03 44.48
N SER A 491 -10.46 4.02 45.46
CA SER A 491 -9.78 5.20 45.98
C SER A 491 -8.47 5.43 45.25
N GLU A 492 -8.08 6.68 45.02
CA GLU A 492 -6.76 7.03 44.44
C GLU A 492 -5.58 6.57 45.33
N ASN A 493 -5.86 6.23 46.60
CA ASN A 493 -4.88 5.72 47.56
C ASN A 493 -4.85 4.18 47.65
N ASP A 494 -5.64 3.47 46.84
CA ASP A 494 -5.63 2.01 46.84
C ASP A 494 -4.27 1.48 46.33
N PRO A 495 -3.80 0.33 46.81
CA PRO A 495 -2.55 -0.27 46.36
C PRO A 495 -2.52 -0.47 44.83
N PRO A 496 -1.38 -0.24 44.15
CA PRO A 496 -1.26 -0.33 42.69
C PRO A 496 -1.78 -1.65 42.09
N VAL A 497 -1.50 -2.77 42.76
CA VAL A 497 -1.96 -4.11 42.35
C VAL A 497 -3.48 -4.23 42.41
N GLN A 498 -4.09 -3.63 43.44
CA GLN A 498 -5.55 -3.63 43.62
C GLN A 498 -6.22 -2.74 42.56
N LEU A 499 -5.66 -1.56 42.30
CA LEU A 499 -6.13 -0.67 41.23
C LEU A 499 -6.10 -1.37 39.86
N PHE A 500 -5.04 -2.11 39.56
CA PHE A 500 -4.96 -2.90 38.34
C PHE A 500 -6.05 -3.99 38.27
N GLN A 501 -6.26 -4.75 39.36
CA GLN A 501 -7.31 -5.77 39.41
C GLN A 501 -8.71 -5.17 39.25
N MET A 502 -8.97 -4.03 39.87
CA MET A 502 -10.23 -3.30 39.73
C MET A 502 -10.40 -2.78 38.30
N ALA A 503 -9.34 -2.27 37.67
CA ALA A 503 -9.39 -1.84 36.29
C ALA A 503 -9.75 -2.99 35.33
N VAL A 504 -9.20 -4.19 35.55
CA VAL A 504 -9.57 -5.37 34.74
C VAL A 504 -11.06 -5.71 34.91
N ALA A 505 -11.58 -5.66 36.14
CA ALA A 505 -13.01 -5.87 36.37
C ALA A 505 -13.88 -4.78 35.71
N LEU A 506 -13.43 -3.52 35.72
CA LEU A 506 -14.11 -2.41 35.05
C LEU A 506 -14.08 -2.56 33.52
N LEU A 507 -13.01 -3.11 32.95
CA LEU A 507 -12.93 -3.43 31.51
C LEU A 507 -13.95 -4.50 31.12
N ASP A 508 -14.15 -5.52 31.96
CA ASP A 508 -15.16 -6.56 31.72
C ASP A 508 -16.60 -6.02 31.82
N GLN A 509 -16.80 -4.93 32.56
CA GLN A 509 -18.07 -4.20 32.69
C GLN A 509 -18.23 -3.08 31.63
N GLU A 510 -17.26 -2.92 30.72
CA GLU A 510 -17.23 -1.86 29.71
C GLU A 510 -17.22 -0.43 30.30
N GLU A 511 -16.78 -0.25 31.56
CA GLU A 511 -16.62 1.07 32.20
C GLU A 511 -15.26 1.70 31.82
N TRP A 512 -15.10 2.05 30.54
CA TRP A 512 -13.82 2.40 29.92
C TRP A 512 -13.08 3.58 30.57
N GLU A 513 -13.78 4.69 30.86
CA GLU A 513 -13.17 5.88 31.47
C GLU A 513 -12.63 5.59 32.88
N ARG A 514 -13.40 4.85 33.67
CA ARG A 514 -13.01 4.46 35.03
C ARG A 514 -11.86 3.47 35.02
N ALA A 515 -11.89 2.49 34.12
CA ALA A 515 -10.79 1.56 33.89
C ALA A 515 -9.50 2.29 33.49
N TYR A 516 -9.60 3.24 32.55
CA TYR A 516 -8.45 4.04 32.11
C TYR A 516 -7.85 4.83 33.28
N ARG A 517 -8.69 5.52 34.07
CA ARG A 517 -8.23 6.28 35.24
C ARG A 517 -7.55 5.37 36.28
N ALA A 518 -8.15 4.22 36.60
CA ALA A 518 -7.56 3.26 37.55
C ALA A 518 -6.19 2.74 37.08
N LEU A 519 -6.03 2.45 35.78
CA LEU A 519 -4.76 2.02 35.19
C LEU A 519 -3.69 3.11 35.24
N THR A 520 -4.07 4.35 34.93
CA THR A 520 -3.15 5.49 34.99
C THR A 520 -2.63 5.69 36.42
N ILE A 521 -3.51 5.67 37.42
CA ILE A 521 -3.09 5.79 38.84
C ILE A 521 -2.23 4.60 39.26
N ALA A 522 -2.56 3.37 38.83
CA ALA A 522 -1.74 2.19 39.12
C ALA A 522 -0.31 2.34 38.57
N LEU A 523 -0.17 2.80 37.31
CA LEU A 523 1.13 3.04 36.67
C LEU A 523 1.91 4.16 37.36
N GLU A 524 1.25 5.27 37.74
CA GLU A 524 1.86 6.37 38.51
C GLU A 524 2.38 5.92 39.89
N HIS A 525 1.67 5.00 40.55
CA HIS A 525 2.12 4.37 41.80
C HIS A 525 3.16 3.26 41.60
N GLY A 526 3.74 3.14 40.40
CA GLY A 526 4.85 2.24 40.09
C GLY A 526 4.43 0.81 39.72
N TYR A 527 3.17 0.56 39.35
CA TYR A 527 2.74 -0.72 38.78
C TYR A 527 3.13 -0.84 37.30
N ASP A 528 4.43 -0.73 37.02
CA ASP A 528 4.99 -0.79 35.67
C ASP A 528 5.06 -2.25 35.18
N THR A 529 3.89 -2.77 34.81
CA THR A 529 3.77 -4.08 34.17
C THR A 529 3.36 -3.90 32.70
N PRO A 530 3.94 -4.66 31.77
CA PRO A 530 3.60 -4.59 30.34
C PRO A 530 2.10 -4.73 30.07
N GLU A 531 1.43 -5.56 30.86
CA GLU A 531 -0.01 -5.77 30.80
C GLU A 531 -0.82 -4.54 31.20
N ALA A 532 -0.38 -3.78 32.22
CA ALA A 532 -1.03 -2.54 32.60
C ALA A 532 -1.00 -1.52 31.46
N THR A 533 0.14 -1.38 30.78
CA THR A 533 0.28 -0.51 29.61
C THR A 533 -0.60 -0.96 28.43
N VAL A 534 -0.67 -2.27 28.16
CA VAL A 534 -1.57 -2.85 27.14
C VAL A 534 -3.03 -2.53 27.45
N TYR A 535 -3.47 -2.76 28.70
CA TYR A 535 -4.84 -2.49 29.10
C TYR A 535 -5.15 -0.99 29.15
N GLN A 536 -4.16 -0.14 29.47
CA GLN A 536 -4.32 1.32 29.44
C GLN A 536 -4.60 1.79 28.01
N GLY A 537 -3.84 1.30 27.03
CA GLY A 537 -4.10 1.60 25.61
C GLY A 537 -5.48 1.13 25.15
N TRP A 538 -5.91 -0.04 25.59
CA TRP A 538 -7.27 -0.56 25.32
C TRP A 538 -8.37 0.31 25.93
N ALA A 539 -8.22 0.68 27.21
CA ALA A 539 -9.17 1.51 27.92
C ALA A 539 -9.27 2.90 27.26
N PHE A 540 -8.12 3.49 26.91
CA PHE A 540 -8.03 4.78 26.22
C PHE A 540 -8.79 4.77 24.88
N TYR A 541 -8.57 3.74 24.05
CA TYR A 541 -9.23 3.61 22.76
C TYR A 541 -10.76 3.69 22.85
N ASN A 542 -11.33 3.07 23.88
CA ASN A 542 -12.79 2.99 24.07
C ASN A 542 -13.35 4.18 24.87
N ALA A 543 -12.58 4.73 25.81
CA ALA A 543 -12.99 5.87 26.63
C ALA A 543 -13.13 7.17 25.81
N PHE A 544 -12.31 7.35 24.79
CA PHE A 544 -12.23 8.61 24.04
C PHE A 544 -12.56 8.44 22.55
N PRO A 545 -13.82 8.11 22.19
CA PRO A 545 -14.19 7.85 20.80
C PRO A 545 -14.07 9.10 19.90
N ASN A 546 -14.08 10.31 20.44
CA ASN A 546 -14.02 11.54 19.65
C ASN A 546 -12.62 12.13 19.50
N GLU A 547 -11.60 11.52 20.13
CA GLU A 547 -10.25 12.06 20.11
C GLU A 547 -9.62 11.87 18.72
N PRO A 548 -9.15 12.95 18.05
CA PRO A 548 -8.38 12.81 16.83
C PRO A 548 -7.11 12.01 17.16
N ASP A 549 -6.77 11.05 16.31
CA ASP A 549 -5.64 10.14 16.52
C ASP A 549 -5.80 9.14 17.71
N ARG A 550 -7.02 8.93 18.24
CA ARG A 550 -7.29 7.95 19.32
C ARG A 550 -6.62 6.59 19.06
N PHE A 551 -6.70 6.14 17.82
CA PHE A 551 -6.20 4.84 17.40
C PHE A 551 -4.68 4.78 17.48
N ILE A 552 -4.01 5.85 17.01
CA ILE A 552 -2.54 5.93 16.99
C ILE A 552 -2.03 5.92 18.43
N GLN A 553 -2.58 6.77 19.30
CA GLN A 553 -2.15 6.87 20.70
C GLN A 553 -2.37 5.55 21.44
N ALA A 554 -3.57 4.96 21.33
CA ALA A 554 -3.86 3.65 21.92
C ALA A 554 -2.92 2.57 21.39
N ALA A 555 -2.70 2.52 20.07
CA ALA A 555 -1.87 1.49 19.45
C ALA A 555 -0.40 1.62 19.88
N THR A 556 0.09 2.86 20.09
CA THR A 556 1.42 3.12 20.64
C THR A 556 1.57 2.55 22.05
N LEU A 557 0.61 2.81 22.96
CA LEU A 557 0.63 2.26 24.32
C LEU A 557 0.61 0.72 24.31
N VAL A 558 -0.25 0.13 23.48
CA VAL A 558 -0.31 -1.34 23.37
C VAL A 558 0.99 -1.90 22.79
N GLN A 559 1.57 -1.24 21.79
CA GLN A 559 2.84 -1.66 21.19
C GLN A 559 3.99 -1.57 22.19
N GLU A 560 4.04 -0.53 23.03
CA GLU A 560 5.04 -0.40 24.09
C GLU A 560 4.95 -1.58 25.07
N GLY A 561 3.74 -1.95 25.51
CA GLY A 561 3.57 -3.14 26.36
C GLY A 561 3.94 -4.46 25.66
N ILE A 562 3.69 -4.58 24.35
CA ILE A 562 4.17 -5.74 23.56
C ILE A 562 5.70 -5.77 23.50
N ASP A 563 6.35 -4.63 23.31
CA ASP A 563 7.81 -4.55 23.18
C ASP A 563 8.50 -4.92 24.50
N GLN A 564 7.88 -4.59 25.64
CA GLN A 564 8.37 -5.01 26.96
C GLN A 564 8.17 -6.51 27.22
N ASN A 565 7.08 -7.12 26.74
CA ASN A 565 6.82 -8.55 26.89
C ASN A 565 6.21 -9.20 25.62
N PRO A 566 7.04 -9.53 24.62
CA PRO A 566 6.57 -10.08 23.34
C PRO A 566 6.06 -11.52 23.46
N ALA A 567 6.28 -12.20 24.59
CA ALA A 567 5.85 -13.58 24.83
C ALA A 567 4.40 -13.69 25.33
N LYS A 568 3.68 -12.57 25.48
CA LYS A 568 2.29 -12.58 25.95
C LYS A 568 1.31 -12.24 24.83
N ALA A 569 0.33 -13.11 24.62
CA ALA A 569 -0.66 -12.95 23.57
C ALA A 569 -1.60 -11.75 23.76
N THR A 570 -1.81 -11.30 25.01
CA THR A 570 -2.76 -10.23 25.37
C THR A 570 -2.58 -8.96 24.52
N GLY A 571 -1.35 -8.46 24.36
CA GLY A 571 -1.10 -7.25 23.56
C GLY A 571 -1.48 -7.41 22.10
N TYR A 572 -1.16 -8.56 21.49
CA TYR A 572 -1.54 -8.85 20.11
C TYR A 572 -3.06 -8.99 19.92
N VAL A 573 -3.76 -9.59 20.89
CA VAL A 573 -5.23 -9.69 20.88
C VAL A 573 -5.86 -8.30 20.95
N VAL A 574 -5.40 -7.45 21.86
CA VAL A 574 -5.84 -6.07 22.04
C VAL A 574 -5.67 -5.27 20.75
N LEU A 575 -4.48 -5.27 20.13
CA LEU A 575 -4.28 -4.62 18.83
C LEU A 575 -5.22 -5.19 17.76
N GLY A 576 -5.34 -6.52 17.68
CA GLY A 576 -6.21 -7.18 16.70
C GLY A 576 -7.65 -6.71 16.81
N LYS A 577 -8.18 -6.59 18.02
CA LYS A 577 -9.54 -6.09 18.25
C LYS A 577 -9.68 -4.59 17.93
N MET A 578 -8.67 -3.76 18.21
CA MET A 578 -8.68 -2.34 17.81
C MET A 578 -8.76 -2.20 16.29
N TYR A 579 -7.92 -2.93 15.54
CA TYR A 579 -7.99 -2.94 14.07
C TYR A 579 -9.33 -3.51 13.56
N PHE A 580 -9.90 -4.48 14.27
CA PHE A 580 -11.21 -5.02 13.94
C PHE A 580 -12.31 -3.95 14.08
N ALA A 581 -12.26 -3.14 15.13
CA ALA A 581 -13.18 -2.02 15.37
C ALA A 581 -13.04 -0.90 14.32
N GLU A 582 -11.81 -0.59 13.89
CA GLU A 582 -11.52 0.34 12.78
C GLU A 582 -11.84 -0.25 11.39
N ARG A 583 -12.47 -1.43 11.32
CA ARG A 583 -12.85 -2.15 10.09
C ARG A 583 -11.67 -2.60 9.22
N ASP A 584 -10.42 -2.49 9.69
CA ASP A 584 -9.26 -3.08 9.00
C ASP A 584 -9.12 -4.57 9.34
N ARG A 585 -9.95 -5.37 8.66
CA ARG A 585 -9.99 -6.83 8.85
C ARG A 585 -8.69 -7.53 8.49
N SER A 586 -7.88 -6.95 7.62
CA SER A 586 -6.61 -7.55 7.21
C SER A 586 -5.56 -7.43 8.31
N MET A 587 -5.47 -6.26 8.95
CA MET A 587 -4.56 -6.06 10.08
C MET A 587 -5.08 -6.75 11.34
N ALA A 588 -6.39 -6.74 11.58
CA ALA A 588 -7.00 -7.50 12.68
C ALA A 588 -6.62 -8.99 12.61
N GLU A 589 -6.83 -9.62 11.45
CA GLU A 589 -6.47 -11.01 11.22
C GLU A 589 -4.98 -11.28 11.47
N LEU A 590 -4.08 -10.41 10.97
CA LEU A 590 -2.64 -10.52 11.18
C LEU A 590 -2.29 -10.57 12.68
N TYR A 591 -2.86 -9.66 13.48
CA TYR A 591 -2.56 -9.59 14.91
C TYR A 591 -3.18 -10.74 15.70
N PHE A 592 -4.37 -11.23 15.34
CA PHE A 592 -4.92 -12.44 15.94
C PHE A 592 -4.08 -13.68 15.59
N VAL A 593 -3.51 -13.77 14.39
CA VAL A 593 -2.59 -14.86 14.03
C VAL A 593 -1.31 -14.77 14.87
N LYS A 594 -0.73 -13.58 15.05
CA LYS A 594 0.42 -13.38 15.95
C LYS A 594 0.11 -13.80 17.39
N ALA A 595 -1.08 -13.47 17.89
CA ALA A 595 -1.53 -13.93 19.20
C ALA A 595 -1.52 -15.47 19.31
N LEU A 596 -1.93 -16.18 18.25
CA LEU A 596 -1.91 -17.65 18.18
C LEU A 596 -0.52 -18.26 17.97
N GLU A 597 0.42 -17.50 17.41
CA GLU A 597 1.83 -17.91 17.34
C GLU A 597 2.48 -17.91 18.73
N VAL A 598 2.09 -16.95 19.58
CA VAL A 598 2.57 -16.81 20.95
C VAL A 598 1.85 -17.77 21.91
N ASP A 599 0.52 -17.83 21.82
CA ASP A 599 -0.33 -18.75 22.59
C ASP A 599 -1.32 -19.46 21.66
N HIS A 600 -0.98 -20.70 21.30
CA HIS A 600 -1.78 -21.53 20.41
C HIS A 600 -3.21 -21.77 20.92
N ASP A 601 -3.43 -21.68 22.23
CA ASP A 601 -4.72 -21.93 22.88
C ASP A 601 -5.52 -20.66 23.17
N CYS A 602 -5.06 -19.49 22.69
CA CYS A 602 -5.75 -18.22 22.83
C CYS A 602 -7.16 -18.26 22.19
N ARG A 603 -8.17 -18.54 23.01
CA ARG A 603 -9.57 -18.71 22.60
C ARG A 603 -10.12 -17.46 21.92
N GLU A 604 -9.80 -16.30 22.49
CA GLU A 604 -10.28 -15.02 22.01
C GLU A 604 -9.83 -14.73 20.57
N ALA A 605 -8.54 -14.93 20.27
CA ALA A 605 -8.02 -14.77 18.91
C ALA A 605 -8.73 -15.71 17.90
N LYS A 606 -8.99 -16.97 18.28
CA LYS A 606 -9.73 -17.93 17.44
C LYS A 606 -11.16 -17.45 17.16
N GLU A 607 -11.85 -16.91 18.16
CA GLU A 607 -13.21 -16.40 18.03
C GLU A 607 -13.28 -15.19 17.09
N TYR A 608 -12.37 -14.23 17.22
CA TYR A 608 -12.33 -13.08 16.32
C TYR A 608 -11.95 -13.43 14.89
N ILE A 609 -10.99 -14.34 14.67
CA ILE A 609 -10.68 -14.85 13.32
C ILE A 609 -11.94 -15.46 12.71
N ARG A 610 -12.66 -16.30 13.46
CA ARG A 610 -13.93 -16.88 12.99
C ARG A 610 -14.94 -15.80 12.59
N ARG A 611 -15.11 -14.73 13.39
CA ARG A 611 -15.98 -13.59 13.05
C ARG A 611 -15.56 -12.91 11.76
N ILE A 612 -14.26 -12.61 11.59
CA ILE A 612 -13.71 -12.01 10.35
C ILE A 612 -14.11 -12.83 9.11
N TYR A 613 -14.04 -14.15 9.18
CA TYR A 613 -14.37 -15.03 8.07
C TYR A 613 -15.87 -15.24 7.84
N GLN A 614 -16.72 -15.00 8.85
CA GLN A 614 -18.18 -15.07 8.72
C GLN A 614 -18.77 -13.79 8.10
N GLU A 615 -18.07 -12.66 8.24
CA GLU A 615 -18.48 -11.37 7.66
C GLU A 615 -18.00 -11.17 6.21
N ARG A 616 -17.20 -12.10 5.65
CA ARG A 616 -16.78 -12.14 4.25
C ARG A 616 -17.77 -12.97 3.42
#